data_AF-A0A137SNB2-F1
#
_entry.id   AF-A0A137SNB2-F1
#
_cell.length_a   1.000
_cell.length_b   1.000
_cell.length_c   1.000
_cell.angle_alpha   90.00
_cell.angle_beta   90.00
_cell.angle_gamma   90.00
#
_symmetry.space_group_name_H-M   'P 1'
#
loop_
_entity.id
_entity.type
_entity.pdbx_description
1 polymer ?
#
loop_
_entity_poly.entity_id
_entity_poly.type
_entity_poly.pdbx_seq_one_letter_code
_entity_poly.pdbx_strand_id
1 'polypeptide(L)'
;MPIIADIDAGFGNEEATYLLAKKMIEAGACCIQIENQVSDAKQCGHQAGKVTVPHEDFLAKINAVRYAFLELGIDNGVIVARTDSLGAGLTQKVPVSQTPGDLASQYNAFLETTPVESAADVAEGDMIIKQNGKLVKPTRLASGLYAFREGTEIDRVVLDCVVSLQNGADLLWIETEKPHVGQIAHMVNEVRKTVPDAKLVYNNSPSFNWTLNFRQQEYAAWVEAGKDVSAYPDPATAPRGLMDEKFDTSELAIAADKKIQTFQADSAREAGIFHHLITLPTYHETALGTDILSEGYFGELGMLAYVRDIQRREIRREQASVKHQNLAGSDIGDAHKGYFSGDNALKAGGEDNTMNQF
;
A
#
# COMPACT_ATOMS: atom_id res chain seq x y z
N MET A 1 -14.01 -8.86 -12.25
CA MET A 1 -12.81 -8.00 -12.28
C MET A 1 -11.68 -8.75 -11.58
N PRO A 2 -10.40 -8.60 -12.01
CA PRO A 2 -9.25 -9.08 -11.25
C PRO A 2 -9.20 -8.48 -9.84
N ILE A 3 -8.58 -9.19 -8.89
CA ILE A 3 -8.35 -8.71 -7.52
C ILE A 3 -6.87 -8.85 -7.17
N ILE A 4 -6.29 -7.78 -6.63
CA ILE A 4 -4.99 -7.79 -5.95
C ILE A 4 -5.29 -7.95 -4.47
N ALA A 5 -4.95 -9.11 -3.90
CA ALA A 5 -5.26 -9.42 -2.52
C ALA A 5 -3.99 -9.32 -1.66
N ASP A 6 -4.05 -8.53 -0.60
CA ASP A 6 -2.99 -8.36 0.40
C ASP A 6 -2.94 -9.59 1.33
N ILE A 7 -1.75 -10.18 1.47
CA ILE A 7 -1.49 -11.30 2.39
C ILE A 7 -0.64 -10.88 3.60
N ASP A 8 -0.45 -9.58 3.80
CA ASP A 8 0.53 -8.98 4.71
C ASP A 8 1.92 -9.61 4.44
N ALA A 9 2.60 -10.03 5.50
CA ALA A 9 3.85 -10.77 5.46
C ALA A 9 3.61 -12.31 5.48
N GLY A 10 2.43 -12.80 5.06
CA GLY A 10 2.14 -14.24 4.97
C GLY A 10 1.72 -14.92 6.28
N PHE A 11 1.46 -14.15 7.35
CA PHE A 11 0.95 -14.63 8.65
C PHE A 11 1.77 -15.76 9.31
N GLY A 12 3.06 -15.86 8.99
CA GLY A 12 3.93 -16.88 9.57
C GLY A 12 5.18 -17.13 8.73
N ASN A 13 5.61 -18.39 8.72
CA ASN A 13 6.69 -18.88 7.86
C ASN A 13 6.19 -19.12 6.41
N GLU A 14 7.04 -19.67 5.57
CA GLU A 14 6.77 -19.99 4.17
C GLU A 14 5.63 -21.01 4.00
N GLU A 15 5.50 -22.00 4.89
CA GLU A 15 4.40 -22.97 4.84
C GLU A 15 3.04 -22.31 5.15
N ALA A 16 2.98 -21.48 6.20
CA ALA A 16 1.78 -20.70 6.52
C ALA A 16 1.40 -19.75 5.37
N THR A 17 2.41 -19.10 4.77
CA THR A 17 2.24 -18.25 3.58
C THR A 17 1.59 -19.03 2.43
N TYR A 18 2.12 -20.22 2.11
CA TYR A 18 1.58 -21.07 1.06
C TYR A 18 0.11 -21.47 1.35
N LEU A 19 -0.20 -21.90 2.58
CA LEU A 19 -1.54 -22.33 2.97
C LEU A 19 -2.56 -21.19 2.85
N LEU A 20 -2.20 -19.98 3.28
CA LEU A 20 -3.05 -18.81 3.17
C LEU A 20 -3.22 -18.37 1.71
N ALA A 21 -2.12 -18.30 0.94
CA ALA A 21 -2.17 -17.96 -0.47
C ALA A 21 -3.07 -18.93 -1.26
N LYS A 22 -2.94 -20.23 -1.02
CA LYS A 22 -3.81 -21.25 -1.62
C LYS A 22 -5.30 -20.97 -1.38
N LYS A 23 -5.68 -20.67 -0.13
CA LYS A 23 -7.07 -20.33 0.22
C LYS A 23 -7.55 -19.04 -0.46
N MET A 24 -6.70 -18.02 -0.56
CA MET A 24 -7.03 -16.77 -1.26
C MET A 24 -7.24 -17.02 -2.75
N ILE A 25 -6.42 -17.86 -3.38
CA ILE A 25 -6.54 -18.22 -4.79
C ILE A 25 -7.80 -19.07 -5.04
N GLU A 26 -8.09 -20.04 -4.18
CA GLU A 26 -9.36 -20.81 -4.20
C GLU A 26 -10.59 -19.91 -4.07
N ALA A 27 -10.48 -18.80 -3.33
CA ALA A 27 -11.52 -17.77 -3.22
C ALA A 27 -11.61 -16.83 -4.45
N GLY A 28 -10.72 -16.98 -5.44
CA GLY A 28 -10.73 -16.25 -6.70
C GLY A 28 -9.65 -15.17 -6.84
N ALA A 29 -8.68 -15.09 -5.92
CA ALA A 29 -7.56 -14.16 -6.07
C ALA A 29 -6.62 -14.57 -7.21
N CYS A 30 -6.47 -13.69 -8.21
CA CYS A 30 -5.54 -13.88 -9.32
C CYS A 30 -4.18 -13.20 -9.09
N CYS A 31 -4.09 -12.33 -8.08
CA CYS A 31 -2.90 -11.59 -7.74
C CYS A 31 -2.75 -11.51 -6.23
N ILE A 32 -1.56 -11.86 -5.71
CA ILE A 32 -1.22 -11.82 -4.29
C ILE A 32 -0.13 -10.79 -4.06
N GLN A 33 -0.38 -9.83 -3.17
CA GLN A 33 0.65 -8.91 -2.69
C GLN A 33 1.20 -9.41 -1.36
N ILE A 34 2.52 -9.47 -1.23
CA ILE A 34 3.24 -9.91 -0.02
C ILE A 34 4.37 -8.93 0.33
N GLU A 35 4.64 -8.70 1.62
CA GLU A 35 5.62 -7.70 2.08
C GLU A 35 6.82 -8.28 2.85
N ASN A 36 7.95 -7.56 2.81
CA ASN A 36 9.22 -7.94 3.47
C ASN A 36 9.32 -7.52 4.94
N GLN A 37 8.21 -7.17 5.59
CA GLN A 37 8.18 -6.93 7.03
C GLN A 37 8.15 -8.23 7.83
N VAL A 38 8.47 -8.13 9.12
CA VAL A 38 8.32 -9.25 10.05
C VAL A 38 6.85 -9.41 10.45
N SER A 39 6.29 -10.61 10.29
CA SER A 39 4.86 -10.88 10.51
C SER A 39 4.37 -10.63 11.94
N ASP A 40 5.21 -10.86 12.95
CA ASP A 40 4.86 -10.71 14.38
C ASP A 40 5.02 -9.27 14.92
N ALA A 41 5.78 -8.44 14.21
CA ALA A 41 5.99 -7.03 14.50
C ALA A 41 5.39 -6.12 13.41
N LYS A 42 4.49 -6.67 12.58
CA LYS A 42 3.93 -5.98 11.42
C LYS A 42 3.27 -4.67 11.82
N GLN A 43 3.70 -3.58 11.19
CA GLN A 43 3.10 -2.27 11.35
C GLN A 43 2.45 -1.84 10.03
N CYS A 44 1.50 -0.90 10.11
CA CYS A 44 1.02 -0.23 8.91
C CYS A 44 2.19 0.50 8.24
N GLY A 45 2.24 0.53 6.90
CA GLY A 45 3.32 1.14 6.11
C GLY A 45 3.66 2.60 6.46
N HIS A 46 2.76 3.32 7.11
CA HIS A 46 2.89 4.73 7.49
C HIS A 46 3.32 4.95 8.95
N GLN A 47 3.57 3.88 9.72
CA GLN A 47 4.00 3.96 11.12
C GLN A 47 5.52 3.87 11.24
N ALA A 48 6.08 4.51 12.29
CA ALA A 48 7.50 4.42 12.61
C ALA A 48 7.84 3.07 13.25
N GLY A 49 9.09 2.61 13.08
CA GLY A 49 9.58 1.38 13.72
C GLY A 49 9.36 0.09 12.91
N LYS A 50 9.16 0.20 11.59
CA LYS A 50 9.06 -0.96 10.70
C LYS A 50 10.35 -1.79 10.74
N VAL A 51 10.18 -3.11 10.70
CA VAL A 51 11.26 -4.09 10.78
C VAL A 51 11.20 -4.95 9.52
N THR A 52 12.33 -5.08 8.83
CA THR A 52 12.44 -5.94 7.63
C THR A 52 13.04 -7.30 7.96
N VAL A 53 12.78 -8.27 7.09
CA VAL A 53 13.47 -9.56 7.07
C VAL A 53 14.53 -9.59 5.96
N PRO A 54 15.59 -10.41 6.10
CA PRO A 54 16.54 -10.65 5.02
C PRO A 54 15.88 -11.21 3.77
N HIS A 55 16.51 -10.97 2.60
CA HIS A 55 16.00 -11.45 1.31
C HIS A 55 15.70 -12.94 1.28
N GLU A 56 16.53 -13.79 1.90
CA GLU A 56 16.31 -15.25 1.91
C GLU A 56 14.96 -15.64 2.52
N ASP A 57 14.52 -14.96 3.58
CA ASP A 57 13.22 -15.20 4.20
C ASP A 57 12.08 -14.73 3.29
N PHE A 58 12.21 -13.55 2.68
CA PHE A 58 11.19 -12.99 1.82
C PHE A 58 11.04 -13.76 0.50
N LEU A 59 12.16 -14.19 -0.09
CA LEU A 59 12.17 -15.01 -1.31
C LEU A 59 11.56 -16.40 -1.06
N ALA A 60 11.76 -17.00 0.12
CA ALA A 60 11.07 -18.23 0.48
C ALA A 60 9.55 -18.06 0.46
N LYS A 61 9.05 -16.90 0.92
CA LYS A 61 7.61 -16.57 0.87
C LYS A 61 7.10 -16.28 -0.53
N ILE A 62 7.87 -15.61 -1.40
CA ILE A 62 7.53 -15.46 -2.82
C ILE A 62 7.41 -16.83 -3.48
N ASN A 63 8.35 -17.75 -3.22
CA ASN A 63 8.31 -19.12 -3.73
C ASN A 63 7.07 -19.86 -3.21
N ALA A 64 6.73 -19.71 -1.92
CA ALA A 64 5.53 -20.31 -1.34
C ALA A 64 4.24 -19.87 -2.04
N VAL A 65 4.09 -18.57 -2.32
CA VAL A 65 2.96 -18.03 -3.10
C VAL A 65 2.96 -18.60 -4.51
N ARG A 66 4.13 -18.68 -5.17
CA ARG A 66 4.25 -19.26 -6.52
C ARG A 66 3.83 -20.72 -6.55
N TYR A 67 4.25 -21.53 -5.58
CA TYR A 67 3.83 -22.93 -5.49
C TYR A 67 2.32 -23.07 -5.30
N ALA A 68 1.67 -22.19 -4.54
CA ALA A 68 0.22 -22.21 -4.38
C ALA A 68 -0.51 -21.97 -5.72
N PHE A 69 -0.04 -21.04 -6.54
CA PHE A 69 -0.58 -20.84 -7.90
C PHE A 69 -0.36 -22.05 -8.81
N LEU A 70 0.87 -22.58 -8.83
CA LEU A 70 1.23 -23.72 -9.68
C LEU A 70 0.43 -24.98 -9.32
N GLU A 71 0.25 -25.26 -8.03
CA GLU A 71 -0.55 -26.41 -7.58
C GLU A 71 -2.02 -26.32 -8.00
N LEU A 72 -2.59 -25.13 -7.97
CA LEU A 72 -3.97 -24.89 -8.41
C LEU A 72 -4.12 -24.78 -9.93
N GLY A 73 -3.02 -24.97 -10.69
CA GLY A 73 -3.02 -24.91 -12.15
C GLY A 73 -3.21 -23.49 -12.72
N ILE A 74 -2.84 -22.45 -11.95
CA ILE A 74 -2.95 -21.05 -12.34
C ILE A 74 -1.58 -20.54 -12.79
N ASP A 75 -1.20 -20.86 -14.03
CA ASP A 75 0.11 -20.54 -14.59
C ASP A 75 0.38 -19.04 -14.71
N ASN A 76 -0.66 -18.21 -14.76
CA ASN A 76 -0.61 -16.77 -14.93
C ASN A 76 -0.91 -15.98 -13.64
N GLY A 77 -0.81 -16.62 -12.47
CA GLY A 77 -0.94 -15.95 -11.18
C GLY A 77 0.13 -14.87 -11.00
N VAL A 78 -0.27 -13.70 -10.48
CA VAL A 78 0.60 -12.52 -10.34
C VAL A 78 1.04 -12.36 -8.88
N ILE A 79 2.32 -12.06 -8.65
CA ILE A 79 2.89 -11.76 -7.33
C ILE A 79 3.36 -10.31 -7.30
N VAL A 80 2.83 -9.52 -6.37
CA VAL A 80 3.32 -8.18 -6.06
C VAL A 80 4.26 -8.27 -4.85
N ALA A 81 5.54 -7.97 -5.05
CA ALA A 81 6.51 -7.88 -3.98
C ALA A 81 6.53 -6.45 -3.41
N ARG A 82 6.06 -6.31 -2.19
CA ARG A 82 6.08 -5.05 -1.43
C ARG A 82 7.36 -4.94 -0.62
N THR A 83 8.05 -3.81 -0.75
CA THR A 83 9.13 -3.41 0.16
C THR A 83 8.68 -2.25 1.06
N ASP A 84 9.00 -2.40 2.34
CA ASP A 84 8.84 -1.36 3.37
C ASP A 84 10.16 -0.70 3.78
N SER A 85 11.26 -1.04 3.09
CA SER A 85 12.62 -0.57 3.41
C SER A 85 12.75 0.94 3.50
N LEU A 86 11.96 1.71 2.74
CA LEU A 86 12.03 3.17 2.76
C LEU A 86 11.77 3.76 4.16
N GLY A 87 10.82 3.16 4.89
CA GLY A 87 10.45 3.59 6.24
C GLY A 87 10.93 2.64 7.34
N ALA A 88 11.68 1.61 6.99
CA ALA A 88 12.20 0.63 7.94
C ALA A 88 13.68 0.91 8.25
N GLY A 89 13.94 1.31 9.50
CA GLY A 89 15.29 1.50 10.03
C GLY A 89 15.84 0.27 10.75
N LEU A 90 15.07 -0.83 10.82
CA LEU A 90 15.39 -2.00 11.65
C LEU A 90 15.28 -3.32 10.87
N THR A 91 16.04 -4.32 11.31
CA THR A 91 15.95 -5.72 10.88
C THR A 91 15.91 -6.67 12.08
N GLN A 92 15.16 -7.77 11.95
CA GLN A 92 15.09 -8.81 12.98
C GLN A 92 16.33 -9.71 12.98
N LYS A 93 16.94 -9.91 11.80
CA LYS A 93 18.03 -10.87 11.60
C LYS A 93 19.22 -10.22 10.90
N VAL A 94 20.40 -10.77 11.19
CA VAL A 94 21.64 -10.54 10.44
C VAL A 94 21.91 -11.83 9.66
N PRO A 95 21.61 -11.89 8.35
CA PRO A 95 21.76 -13.10 7.55
C PRO A 95 23.24 -13.51 7.46
N VAL A 96 23.49 -14.81 7.30
CA VAL A 96 24.84 -15.36 7.23
C VAL A 96 25.33 -15.33 5.78
N SER A 97 26.31 -14.48 5.50
CA SER A 97 27.00 -14.48 4.20
C SER A 97 27.88 -15.72 4.06
N GLN A 98 27.70 -16.44 2.95
CA GLN A 98 28.47 -17.62 2.58
C GLN A 98 29.61 -17.25 1.63
N THR A 99 29.39 -16.25 0.78
CA THR A 99 30.37 -15.79 -0.20
C THR A 99 30.39 -14.26 -0.30
N PRO A 100 31.57 -13.64 -0.50
CA PRO A 100 31.66 -12.19 -0.65
C PRO A 100 30.72 -11.65 -1.74
N GLY A 101 29.86 -10.70 -1.38
CA GLY A 101 28.94 -10.06 -2.32
C GLY A 101 27.60 -10.80 -2.53
N ASP A 102 27.34 -11.91 -1.83
CA ASP A 102 25.99 -12.50 -1.83
C ASP A 102 24.93 -11.58 -1.20
N LEU A 103 23.65 -11.95 -1.32
CA LEU A 103 22.54 -11.13 -0.82
C LEU A 103 22.63 -10.84 0.68
N ALA A 104 23.10 -11.81 1.47
CA ALA A 104 23.34 -11.63 2.89
C ALA A 104 24.44 -10.59 3.14
N SER A 105 25.56 -10.64 2.39
CA SER A 105 26.62 -9.64 2.44
C SER A 105 26.12 -8.25 2.05
N GLN A 106 25.29 -8.15 1.01
CA GLN A 106 24.73 -6.87 0.54
C GLN A 106 23.75 -6.29 1.57
N TYR A 107 22.89 -7.13 2.16
CA TYR A 107 21.97 -6.72 3.22
C TYR A 107 22.71 -6.25 4.48
N ASN A 108 23.71 -7.02 4.93
CA ASN A 108 24.56 -6.67 6.06
C ASN A 108 25.38 -5.40 5.79
N ALA A 109 25.64 -5.09 4.51
CA ALA A 109 26.36 -3.88 4.14
C ALA A 109 25.65 -2.61 4.59
N PHE A 110 24.34 -2.63 4.84
CA PHE A 110 23.56 -1.48 5.28
C PHE A 110 23.45 -1.31 6.81
N LEU A 111 23.93 -2.28 7.60
CA LEU A 111 23.84 -2.21 9.06
C LEU A 111 24.60 -0.99 9.61
N GLU A 112 24.02 -0.36 10.63
CA GLU A 112 24.73 0.59 11.47
C GLU A 112 25.73 -0.19 12.32
N THR A 113 27.02 0.13 12.22
CA THR A 113 28.07 -0.65 12.87
C THR A 113 29.18 0.25 13.42
N THR A 114 29.75 -0.12 14.57
CA THR A 114 30.95 0.49 15.11
C THR A 114 32.19 -0.39 14.89
N PRO A 115 33.36 0.17 14.50
CA PRO A 115 34.59 -0.60 14.39
C PRO A 115 35.00 -1.24 15.73
N VAL A 116 35.59 -2.43 15.68
CA VAL A 116 36.16 -3.15 16.82
C VAL A 116 37.63 -3.38 16.56
N GLU A 117 38.50 -2.74 17.33
CA GLU A 117 39.96 -2.86 17.19
C GLU A 117 40.54 -3.83 18.23
N SER A 118 39.87 -3.95 19.38
CA SER A 118 40.31 -4.81 20.48
C SER A 118 39.14 -5.36 21.30
N ALA A 119 39.42 -6.33 22.16
CA ALA A 119 38.44 -6.86 23.11
C ALA A 119 37.90 -5.79 24.09
N ALA A 120 38.60 -4.67 24.28
CA ALA A 120 38.13 -3.58 25.14
C ALA A 120 36.95 -2.79 24.53
N ASP A 121 36.74 -2.88 23.22
CA ASP A 121 35.65 -2.19 22.51
C ASP A 121 34.31 -2.95 22.57
N VAL A 122 34.33 -4.12 23.22
CA VAL A 122 33.29 -5.14 23.20
C VAL A 122 32.88 -5.44 24.62
N ALA A 123 31.58 -5.31 24.91
CA ALA A 123 31.01 -5.73 26.17
C ALA A 123 30.65 -7.22 26.16
N GLU A 124 30.55 -7.84 27.33
CA GLU A 124 30.03 -9.20 27.47
C GLU A 124 28.62 -9.28 26.83
N GLY A 125 28.43 -10.21 25.89
CA GLY A 125 27.18 -10.40 25.15
C GLY A 125 27.02 -9.57 23.86
N ASP A 126 27.99 -8.72 23.51
CA ASP A 126 28.02 -8.05 22.21
C ASP A 126 28.21 -9.06 21.07
N MET A 127 27.56 -8.79 19.93
CA MET A 127 27.80 -9.55 18.69
C MET A 127 28.68 -8.77 17.73
N ILE A 128 29.64 -9.46 17.15
CA ILE A 128 30.61 -8.92 16.21
C ILE A 128 30.48 -9.69 14.90
N ILE A 129 30.51 -8.98 13.79
CA ILE A 129 30.62 -9.56 12.45
C ILE A 129 31.90 -9.08 11.78
N LYS A 130 32.37 -9.84 10.80
CA LYS A 130 33.46 -9.41 9.93
C LYS A 130 32.86 -8.81 8.66
N GLN A 131 33.18 -7.54 8.39
CA GLN A 131 32.70 -6.82 7.21
C GLN A 131 33.87 -6.08 6.56
N ASN A 132 34.05 -6.26 5.25
CA ASN A 132 35.14 -5.65 4.48
C ASN A 132 36.53 -5.85 5.11
N GLY A 133 36.78 -7.04 5.66
CA GLY A 133 38.04 -7.39 6.30
C GLY A 133 38.22 -6.88 7.74
N LYS A 134 37.28 -6.07 8.27
CA LYS A 134 37.34 -5.50 9.61
C LYS A 134 36.32 -6.16 10.54
N LEU A 135 36.63 -6.21 11.83
CA LEU A 135 35.65 -6.55 12.85
C LEU A 135 34.80 -5.32 13.14
N VAL A 136 33.49 -5.51 13.14
CA VAL A 136 32.52 -4.45 13.42
C VAL A 136 31.42 -4.99 14.32
N LYS A 137 30.88 -4.12 15.17
CA LYS A 137 29.75 -4.40 16.05
C LYS A 137 28.49 -3.73 15.50
N PRO A 138 27.50 -4.49 15.01
CA PRO A 138 26.21 -3.94 14.62
C PRO A 138 25.48 -3.30 15.81
N THR A 139 24.84 -2.17 15.58
CA THR A 139 24.01 -1.49 16.58
C THR A 139 22.76 -2.32 16.84
N ARG A 140 22.69 -2.90 18.03
CA ARG A 140 21.59 -3.75 18.50
C ARG A 140 20.80 -3.04 19.60
N LEU A 141 19.49 -2.97 19.44
CA LEU A 141 18.57 -2.34 20.39
C LEU A 141 18.27 -3.29 21.55
N ALA A 142 17.74 -2.76 22.66
CA ALA A 142 17.29 -3.58 23.80
C ALA A 142 16.20 -4.60 23.44
N SER A 143 15.43 -4.34 22.37
CA SER A 143 14.46 -5.27 21.78
C SER A 143 15.10 -6.45 21.05
N GLY A 144 16.42 -6.44 20.85
CA GLY A 144 17.17 -7.45 20.12
C GLY A 144 17.28 -7.20 18.61
N LEU A 145 16.58 -6.19 18.08
CA LEU A 145 16.61 -5.76 16.68
C LEU A 145 17.91 -5.02 16.33
N TYR A 146 18.27 -5.00 15.05
CA TYR A 146 19.44 -4.27 14.56
C TYR A 146 19.07 -3.06 13.74
N ALA A 147 19.85 -2.00 13.84
CA ALA A 147 19.65 -0.78 13.08
C ALA A 147 20.38 -0.81 11.72
N PHE A 148 19.74 -0.22 10.72
CA PHE A 148 20.40 0.21 9.49
C PHE A 148 20.94 1.63 9.63
N ARG A 149 21.94 1.97 8.81
CA ARG A 149 22.43 3.34 8.70
C ARG A 149 21.38 4.25 8.06
N GLU A 150 21.24 5.45 8.59
CA GLU A 150 20.47 6.51 7.94
C GLU A 150 21.04 6.84 6.55
N GLY A 151 20.16 7.19 5.60
CA GLY A 151 20.55 7.52 4.22
C GLY A 151 20.70 6.30 3.31
N THR A 152 20.43 5.09 3.81
CA THR A 152 20.48 3.84 3.01
C THR A 152 19.11 3.38 2.52
N GLU A 153 18.05 4.14 2.78
CA GLU A 153 16.66 3.74 2.59
C GLU A 153 16.36 3.42 1.13
N ILE A 154 16.78 4.31 0.21
CA ILE A 154 16.57 4.14 -1.23
C ILE A 154 17.41 2.98 -1.77
N ASP A 155 18.68 2.87 -1.37
CA ASP A 155 19.57 1.79 -1.82
C ASP A 155 19.00 0.40 -1.44
N ARG A 156 18.47 0.28 -0.22
CA ARG A 156 17.78 -0.93 0.24
C ARG A 156 16.52 -1.21 -0.56
N VAL A 157 15.68 -0.20 -0.82
CA VAL A 157 14.48 -0.34 -1.67
C VAL A 157 14.84 -0.84 -3.06
N VAL A 158 15.88 -0.27 -3.68
CA VAL A 158 16.33 -0.67 -5.02
C VAL A 158 16.81 -2.12 -5.01
N LEU A 159 17.61 -2.51 -4.02
CA LEU A 159 18.05 -3.90 -3.86
C LEU A 159 16.86 -4.86 -3.70
N ASP A 160 15.94 -4.57 -2.78
CA ASP A 160 14.75 -5.39 -2.53
C ASP A 160 13.94 -5.62 -3.82
N CYS A 161 13.74 -4.54 -4.59
CA CYS A 161 12.97 -4.56 -5.83
C CYS A 161 13.64 -5.40 -6.91
N VAL A 162 14.93 -5.17 -7.16
CA VAL A 162 15.71 -5.92 -8.16
C VAL A 162 15.72 -7.40 -7.80
N VAL A 163 16.01 -7.72 -6.55
CA VAL A 163 16.05 -9.11 -6.06
C VAL A 163 14.69 -9.78 -6.20
N SER A 164 13.60 -9.08 -5.85
CA SER A 164 12.24 -9.65 -5.97
C SER A 164 11.89 -10.01 -7.42
N LEU A 165 12.13 -9.11 -8.38
CA LEU A 165 11.85 -9.36 -9.79
C LEU A 165 12.74 -10.46 -10.38
N GLN A 166 14.01 -10.53 -9.97
CA GLN A 166 14.93 -11.59 -10.40
C GLN A 166 14.59 -12.97 -9.82
N ASN A 167 13.72 -13.03 -8.81
CA ASN A 167 13.41 -14.26 -8.06
C ASN A 167 11.90 -14.55 -7.97
N GLY A 168 11.11 -14.13 -8.97
CA GLY A 168 9.77 -14.67 -9.20
C GLY A 168 8.59 -13.75 -8.89
N ALA A 169 8.84 -12.50 -8.44
CA ALA A 169 7.82 -11.47 -8.39
C ALA A 169 7.52 -10.92 -9.79
N ASP A 170 6.27 -10.54 -10.03
CA ASP A 170 5.80 -10.01 -11.32
C ASP A 170 5.66 -8.47 -11.30
N LEU A 171 5.33 -7.92 -10.13
CA LEU A 171 5.13 -6.49 -9.90
C LEU A 171 5.81 -6.08 -8.59
N LEU A 172 6.12 -4.79 -8.48
CA LEU A 172 6.68 -4.19 -7.28
C LEU A 172 5.66 -3.30 -6.59
N TRP A 173 5.79 -3.16 -5.28
CA TRP A 173 5.15 -2.12 -4.48
C TRP A 173 6.23 -1.51 -3.59
N ILE A 174 6.42 -0.20 -3.67
CA ILE A 174 7.31 0.54 -2.76
C ILE A 174 6.43 1.40 -1.86
N GLU A 175 6.42 1.10 -0.56
CA GLU A 175 5.66 1.92 0.40
C GLU A 175 6.39 3.25 0.60
N THR A 176 5.70 4.37 0.35
CA THR A 176 6.26 5.72 0.50
C THR A 176 5.65 6.49 1.67
N GLU A 177 6.38 7.47 2.19
CA GLU A 177 5.93 8.35 3.27
C GLU A 177 5.09 9.54 2.79
N LYS A 178 5.09 9.80 1.47
CA LYS A 178 4.39 10.94 0.84
C LYS A 178 4.07 10.69 -0.64
N PRO A 179 3.06 11.39 -1.21
CA PRO A 179 2.75 11.32 -2.64
C PRO A 179 3.67 12.26 -3.43
N HIS A 180 4.79 11.75 -3.93
CA HIS A 180 5.78 12.56 -4.66
C HIS A 180 6.30 11.86 -5.93
N VAL A 181 5.87 12.34 -7.10
CA VAL A 181 6.17 11.71 -8.41
C VAL A 181 7.68 11.57 -8.64
N GLY A 182 8.46 12.62 -8.37
CA GLY A 182 9.90 12.58 -8.59
C GLY A 182 10.64 11.58 -7.68
N GLN A 183 10.12 11.30 -6.48
CA GLN A 183 10.77 10.42 -5.52
C GLN A 183 10.57 8.97 -5.96
N ILE A 184 9.33 8.61 -6.31
CA ILE A 184 9.05 7.27 -6.81
C ILE A 184 9.68 7.03 -8.19
N ALA A 185 9.69 8.03 -9.07
CA ALA A 185 10.38 7.95 -10.35
C ALA A 185 11.88 7.71 -10.18
N HIS A 186 12.53 8.39 -9.23
CA HIS A 186 13.95 8.16 -8.94
C HIS A 186 14.21 6.70 -8.54
N MET A 187 13.48 6.17 -7.57
CA MET A 187 13.65 4.77 -7.11
C MET A 187 13.39 3.76 -8.25
N VAL A 188 12.31 3.95 -9.02
CA VAL A 188 11.99 3.04 -10.13
C VAL A 188 13.02 3.13 -11.25
N ASN A 189 13.55 4.31 -11.54
CA ASN A 189 14.60 4.48 -12.56
C ASN A 189 15.90 3.78 -12.15
N GLU A 190 16.26 3.79 -10.86
CA GLU A 190 17.40 3.00 -10.36
C GLU A 190 17.17 1.49 -10.51
N VAL A 191 15.97 0.99 -10.18
CA VAL A 191 15.60 -0.43 -10.42
C VAL A 191 15.68 -0.78 -11.91
N ARG A 192 15.19 0.10 -12.78
CA ARG A 192 15.17 -0.10 -14.24
C ARG A 192 16.54 -0.10 -14.90
N LYS A 193 17.60 0.37 -14.23
CA LYS A 193 18.98 0.14 -14.70
C LYS A 193 19.32 -1.35 -14.74
N THR A 194 18.69 -2.15 -13.89
CA THR A 194 18.90 -3.61 -13.83
C THR A 194 17.73 -4.40 -14.42
N VAL A 195 16.48 -3.97 -14.18
CA VAL A 195 15.27 -4.64 -14.70
C VAL A 195 14.43 -3.62 -15.50
N PRO A 196 14.73 -3.41 -16.80
CA PRO A 196 14.20 -2.27 -17.57
C PRO A 196 12.67 -2.20 -17.69
N ASP A 197 12.00 -3.33 -17.62
CA ASP A 197 10.55 -3.48 -17.75
C ASP A 197 9.81 -3.55 -16.41
N ALA A 198 10.51 -3.26 -15.30
CA ALA A 198 9.91 -3.19 -13.97
C ALA A 198 8.66 -2.29 -13.95
N LYS A 199 7.60 -2.80 -13.32
CA LYS A 199 6.29 -2.15 -13.17
C LYS A 199 5.91 -2.08 -11.70
N LEU A 200 5.17 -1.03 -11.35
CA LEU A 200 4.81 -0.74 -9.98
C LEU A 200 3.28 -0.78 -9.75
N VAL A 201 2.86 -1.33 -8.62
CA VAL A 201 1.59 -1.04 -7.96
C VAL A 201 1.85 0.09 -6.95
N TYR A 202 1.05 1.15 -7.00
CA TYR A 202 1.24 2.31 -6.14
C TYR A 202 0.01 2.59 -5.27
N ASN A 203 0.26 2.69 -3.97
CA ASN A 203 -0.71 3.10 -2.98
C ASN A 203 -0.85 4.63 -2.95
N ASN A 204 -1.97 5.13 -3.47
CA ASN A 204 -2.40 6.51 -3.28
C ASN A 204 -3.01 6.63 -1.88
N SER A 205 -2.16 6.58 -0.87
CA SER A 205 -2.58 6.37 0.52
C SER A 205 -3.54 7.45 1.01
N PRO A 206 -4.66 7.08 1.66
CA PRO A 206 -5.52 8.04 2.34
C PRO A 206 -4.93 8.53 3.66
N SER A 207 -3.83 7.94 4.13
CA SER A 207 -3.08 8.46 5.29
C SER A 207 -2.23 9.69 4.93
N PHE A 208 -2.03 9.97 3.63
CA PHE A 208 -1.40 11.20 3.21
C PHE A 208 -2.37 12.38 3.35
N ASN A 209 -1.89 13.51 3.87
CA ASN A 209 -2.58 14.77 3.68
C ASN A 209 -2.25 15.31 2.27
N TRP A 210 -3.09 14.96 1.29
CA TRP A 210 -2.88 15.28 -0.13
C TRP A 210 -2.75 16.79 -0.38
N THR A 211 -3.70 17.59 0.08
CA THR A 211 -3.69 19.05 -0.10
C THR A 211 -2.42 19.66 0.47
N LEU A 212 -2.03 19.28 1.69
CA LEU A 212 -0.83 19.84 2.31
C LEU A 212 0.43 19.46 1.53
N ASN A 213 0.58 18.19 1.16
CA ASN A 213 1.75 17.71 0.42
C ASN A 213 1.89 18.44 -0.91
N PHE A 214 0.82 18.58 -1.69
CA PHE A 214 0.89 19.20 -3.00
C PHE A 214 1.01 20.73 -2.94
N ARG A 215 0.38 21.40 -1.97
CA ARG A 215 0.60 22.84 -1.75
C ARG A 215 2.05 23.13 -1.34
N GLN A 216 2.66 22.28 -0.50
CA GLN A 216 4.07 22.40 -0.12
C GLN A 216 5.02 22.15 -1.30
N GLN A 217 4.73 21.13 -2.12
CA GLN A 217 5.51 20.84 -3.33
C GLN A 217 5.47 22.02 -4.31
N GLU A 218 4.28 22.57 -4.56
CA GLU A 218 4.12 23.71 -5.48
C GLU A 218 4.75 24.99 -4.89
N TYR A 219 4.64 25.20 -3.58
CA TYR A 219 5.29 26.32 -2.89
C TYR A 219 6.82 26.25 -3.07
N ALA A 220 7.42 25.07 -2.85
CA ALA A 220 8.85 24.88 -3.03
C ALA A 220 9.28 25.12 -4.48
N ALA A 221 8.50 24.62 -5.45
CA ALA A 221 8.76 24.85 -6.88
C ALA A 221 8.69 26.34 -7.25
N TRP A 222 7.76 27.10 -6.65
CA TRP A 222 7.64 28.54 -6.88
C TRP A 222 8.79 29.33 -6.28
N VAL A 223 9.25 28.96 -5.08
CA VAL A 223 10.47 29.53 -4.47
C VAL A 223 11.68 29.29 -5.37
N GLU A 224 11.87 28.07 -5.85
CA GLU A 224 12.98 27.73 -6.76
C GLU A 224 12.90 28.51 -8.08
N ALA A 225 11.69 28.72 -8.61
CA ALA A 225 11.44 29.52 -9.80
C ALA A 225 11.51 31.04 -9.57
N GLY A 226 11.76 31.51 -8.34
CA GLY A 226 11.83 32.92 -7.99
C GLY A 226 10.48 33.66 -8.02
N LYS A 227 9.35 32.92 -7.95
CA LYS A 227 8.01 33.52 -7.85
C LYS A 227 7.79 34.04 -6.42
N ASP A 228 7.10 35.18 -6.30
CA ASP A 228 6.74 35.74 -4.99
C ASP A 228 5.74 34.83 -4.26
N VAL A 229 6.16 34.34 -3.09
CA VAL A 229 5.36 33.48 -2.21
C VAL A 229 5.06 34.15 -0.86
N SER A 230 5.39 35.44 -0.70
CA SER A 230 5.24 36.17 0.58
C SER A 230 3.80 36.22 1.12
N ALA A 231 2.81 36.03 0.25
CA ALA A 231 1.39 35.95 0.61
C ALA A 231 1.00 34.61 1.28
N TYR A 232 1.87 33.59 1.23
CA TYR A 232 1.62 32.26 1.78
C TYR A 232 2.48 32.01 3.02
N PRO A 233 1.97 31.27 4.01
CA PRO A 233 2.76 30.89 5.19
C PRO A 233 3.90 29.97 4.78
N ASP A 234 5.10 30.30 5.25
CA ASP A 234 6.29 29.48 5.02
C ASP A 234 6.14 28.10 5.69
N PRO A 235 6.15 27.00 4.92
CA PRO A 235 6.05 25.65 5.46
C PRO A 235 7.11 25.30 6.51
N ALA A 236 8.27 25.97 6.51
CA ALA A 236 9.32 25.74 7.50
C ALA A 236 8.94 26.27 8.90
N THR A 237 8.17 27.35 8.97
CA THR A 237 7.76 27.99 10.24
C THR A 237 6.31 27.68 10.62
N ALA A 238 5.45 27.42 9.62
CA ALA A 238 4.06 27.05 9.79
C ALA A 238 3.72 25.80 8.94
N PRO A 239 4.10 24.58 9.39
CA PRO A 239 4.01 23.36 8.58
C PRO A 239 2.60 23.00 8.11
N ARG A 240 1.55 23.52 8.76
CA ARG A 240 0.15 23.32 8.36
C ARG A 240 -0.51 24.59 7.84
N GLY A 241 0.21 25.71 7.75
CA GLY A 241 -0.36 27.00 7.38
C GLY A 241 -1.01 26.99 5.98
N LEU A 242 -0.46 26.21 5.06
CA LEU A 242 -0.99 26.05 3.71
C LEU A 242 -2.31 25.27 3.63
N MET A 243 -2.78 24.63 4.72
CA MET A 243 -4.09 23.95 4.76
C MET A 243 -5.27 24.88 5.05
N ASP A 244 -5.01 26.14 5.37
CA ASP A 244 -6.06 27.10 5.74
C ASP A 244 -7.04 27.31 4.57
N GLU A 245 -8.34 27.26 4.86
CA GLU A 245 -9.44 27.38 3.90
C GLU A 245 -9.38 28.68 3.09
N LYS A 246 -8.78 29.74 3.65
CA LYS A 246 -8.64 31.02 2.94
C LYS A 246 -7.79 30.91 1.68
N PHE A 247 -6.99 29.85 1.54
CA PHE A 247 -6.14 29.59 0.38
C PHE A 247 -6.81 28.72 -0.68
N ASP A 248 -8.02 28.20 -0.46
CA ASP A 248 -8.65 27.23 -1.38
C ASP A 248 -8.84 27.75 -2.81
N THR A 249 -9.00 29.06 -2.96
CA THR A 249 -9.12 29.72 -4.28
C THR A 249 -7.84 30.43 -4.73
N SER A 250 -6.73 30.27 -4.01
CA SER A 250 -5.46 30.91 -4.35
C SER A 250 -4.82 30.28 -5.59
N GLU A 251 -3.95 31.02 -6.28
CA GLU A 251 -3.20 30.47 -7.42
C GLU A 251 -2.39 29.22 -7.03
N LEU A 252 -1.82 29.20 -5.82
CA LEU A 252 -1.04 28.08 -5.32
C LEU A 252 -1.92 26.83 -5.16
N ALA A 253 -3.12 27.00 -4.59
CA ALA A 253 -4.06 25.90 -4.42
C ALA A 253 -4.55 25.36 -5.77
N ILE A 254 -4.90 26.23 -6.72
CA ILE A 254 -5.33 25.82 -8.07
C ILE A 254 -4.21 25.04 -8.78
N ALA A 255 -2.96 25.49 -8.66
CA ALA A 255 -1.81 24.79 -9.23
C ALA A 255 -1.57 23.42 -8.55
N ALA A 256 -1.65 23.36 -7.21
CA ALA A 256 -1.53 22.12 -6.45
C ALA A 256 -2.64 21.12 -6.77
N ASP A 257 -3.89 21.56 -6.87
CA ASP A 257 -5.04 20.70 -7.21
C ASP A 257 -4.90 20.12 -8.62
N LYS A 258 -4.36 20.88 -9.57
CA LYS A 258 -4.03 20.36 -10.90
C LYS A 258 -3.00 19.25 -10.83
N LYS A 259 -2.00 19.34 -9.94
CA LYS A 259 -1.01 18.26 -9.72
C LYS A 259 -1.64 17.03 -9.07
N ILE A 260 -2.56 17.20 -8.12
CA ILE A 260 -3.33 16.09 -7.55
C ILE A 260 -4.15 15.41 -8.64
N GLN A 261 -4.84 16.19 -9.47
CA GLN A 261 -5.66 15.69 -10.57
C GLN A 261 -4.85 14.86 -11.58
N THR A 262 -3.63 15.30 -11.92
CA THR A 262 -2.77 14.58 -12.88
C THR A 262 -1.85 13.54 -12.23
N PHE A 263 -1.84 13.40 -10.90
CA PHE A 263 -0.87 12.59 -10.17
C PHE A 263 -0.73 11.17 -10.74
N GLN A 264 -1.85 10.48 -10.95
CA GLN A 264 -1.84 9.11 -11.48
C GLN A 264 -1.28 9.05 -12.91
N ALA A 265 -1.73 9.96 -13.79
CA ALA A 265 -1.26 10.01 -15.17
C ALA A 265 0.24 10.37 -15.27
N ASP A 266 0.70 11.32 -14.46
CA ASP A 266 2.09 11.74 -14.44
C ASP A 266 2.99 10.64 -13.86
N SER A 267 2.61 10.03 -12.74
CA SER A 267 3.42 8.98 -12.12
C SER A 267 3.40 7.65 -12.88
N ALA A 268 2.32 7.32 -13.60
CA ALA A 268 2.35 6.23 -14.58
C ALA A 268 3.38 6.48 -15.70
N ARG A 269 3.44 7.71 -16.22
CA ARG A 269 4.37 8.12 -17.29
C ARG A 269 5.82 8.16 -16.82
N GLU A 270 6.09 8.84 -15.70
CA GLU A 270 7.45 9.13 -15.22
C GLU A 270 8.05 7.99 -14.38
N ALA A 271 7.22 7.25 -13.64
CA ALA A 271 7.66 6.22 -12.69
C ALA A 271 7.20 4.81 -13.06
N GLY A 272 6.55 4.62 -14.23
CA GLY A 272 6.18 3.28 -14.67
C GLY A 272 5.13 2.58 -13.79
N ILE A 273 4.29 3.35 -13.11
CA ILE A 273 3.21 2.80 -12.30
C ILE A 273 2.17 2.17 -13.22
N PHE A 274 2.00 0.87 -13.06
CA PHE A 274 1.04 0.06 -13.82
C PHE A 274 -0.35 0.10 -13.17
N HIS A 275 -0.41 0.10 -11.84
CA HIS A 275 -1.68 0.06 -11.11
C HIS A 275 -1.71 1.09 -9.99
N HIS A 276 -2.77 1.88 -9.93
CA HIS A 276 -3.07 2.81 -8.84
C HIS A 276 -4.21 2.26 -8.00
N LEU A 277 -4.01 2.23 -6.68
CA LEU A 277 -5.06 1.88 -5.72
C LEU A 277 -5.12 2.91 -4.59
N ILE A 278 -6.24 2.92 -3.87
CA ILE A 278 -6.36 3.54 -2.55
C ILE A 278 -6.68 2.38 -1.61
N THR A 279 -5.95 2.22 -0.51
CA THR A 279 -6.08 1.03 0.35
C THR A 279 -7.41 0.95 1.10
N LEU A 280 -7.86 2.05 1.70
CA LEU A 280 -9.09 2.10 2.52
C LEU A 280 -10.05 3.25 2.15
N PRO A 281 -10.38 3.47 0.87
CA PRO A 281 -11.27 4.56 0.46
C PRO A 281 -12.70 4.34 0.97
N THR A 282 -13.18 3.11 0.92
CA THR A 282 -14.55 2.74 1.33
C THR A 282 -14.73 2.74 2.83
N TYR A 283 -13.66 2.58 3.62
CA TYR A 283 -13.71 2.80 5.07
C TYR A 283 -14.09 4.26 5.37
N HIS A 284 -13.37 5.20 4.75
CA HIS A 284 -13.64 6.64 4.93
C HIS A 284 -15.01 7.04 4.36
N GLU A 285 -15.37 6.55 3.18
CA GLU A 285 -16.68 6.82 2.56
C GLU A 285 -17.83 6.33 3.45
N THR A 286 -17.74 5.08 3.93
CA THR A 286 -18.79 4.48 4.76
C THR A 286 -18.94 5.23 6.07
N ALA A 287 -17.83 5.56 6.74
CA ALA A 287 -17.85 6.31 7.99
C ALA A 287 -18.48 7.71 7.81
N LEU A 288 -18.01 8.48 6.81
CA LEU A 288 -18.51 9.82 6.54
C LEU A 288 -19.98 9.81 6.10
N GLY A 289 -20.36 8.89 5.22
CA GLY A 289 -21.74 8.76 4.74
C GLY A 289 -22.70 8.41 5.88
N THR A 290 -22.29 7.52 6.79
CA THR A 290 -23.07 7.15 7.97
C THR A 290 -23.22 8.31 8.94
N ASP A 291 -22.15 9.08 9.16
CA ASP A 291 -22.15 10.26 10.04
C ASP A 291 -23.13 11.34 9.54
N ILE A 292 -22.99 11.76 8.27
CA ILE A 292 -23.86 12.76 7.63
C ILE A 292 -25.33 12.33 7.65
N LEU A 293 -25.60 11.05 7.32
CA LEU A 293 -26.97 10.54 7.33
C LEU A 293 -27.55 10.54 8.75
N SER A 294 -26.77 10.09 9.73
CA SER A 294 -27.22 10.00 11.13
C SER A 294 -27.50 11.39 11.71
N GLU A 295 -26.63 12.37 11.46
CA GLU A 295 -26.83 13.76 11.87
C GLU A 295 -28.14 14.33 11.32
N GLY A 296 -28.38 14.17 10.01
CA GLY A 296 -29.61 14.65 9.39
C GLY A 296 -30.86 13.89 9.85
N TYR A 297 -30.79 12.56 9.91
CA TYR A 297 -31.94 11.69 10.17
C TYR A 297 -32.44 11.78 11.61
N PHE A 298 -31.53 11.84 12.58
CA PHE A 298 -31.88 12.01 14.00
C PHE A 298 -31.95 13.47 14.44
N GLY A 299 -31.50 14.39 13.58
CA GLY A 299 -31.72 15.83 13.74
C GLY A 299 -33.06 16.29 13.17
N GLU A 300 -33.14 17.57 12.81
CA GLU A 300 -34.39 18.23 12.38
C GLU A 300 -34.90 17.75 11.00
N LEU A 301 -34.07 17.12 10.17
CA LEU A 301 -34.48 16.73 8.82
C LEU A 301 -35.30 15.44 8.80
N GLY A 302 -35.10 14.53 9.77
CA GLY A 302 -35.79 13.24 9.78
C GLY A 302 -35.61 12.47 8.47
N MET A 303 -36.70 11.88 7.96
CA MET A 303 -36.73 11.18 6.67
C MET A 303 -36.24 12.02 5.48
N LEU A 304 -36.28 13.35 5.56
CA LEU A 304 -35.81 14.21 4.46
C LEU A 304 -34.29 14.05 4.23
N ALA A 305 -33.51 13.73 5.25
CA ALA A 305 -32.07 13.46 5.11
C ALA A 305 -31.83 12.27 4.15
N TYR A 306 -32.48 11.13 4.42
CA TYR A 306 -32.40 9.95 3.56
C TYR A 306 -32.90 10.24 2.13
N VAL A 307 -34.05 10.90 1.99
CA VAL A 307 -34.64 11.16 0.66
C VAL A 307 -33.77 12.12 -0.16
N ARG A 308 -33.26 13.19 0.44
CA ARG A 308 -32.45 14.22 -0.23
C ARG A 308 -31.06 13.70 -0.60
N ASP A 309 -30.38 13.06 0.35
CA ASP A 309 -28.94 12.80 0.26
C ASP A 309 -28.60 11.40 -0.27
N ILE A 310 -29.57 10.47 -0.25
CA ILE A 310 -29.41 9.10 -0.75
C ILE A 310 -30.41 8.85 -1.88
N GLN A 311 -31.69 8.65 -1.56
CA GLN A 311 -32.67 8.07 -2.50
C GLN A 311 -32.79 8.88 -3.80
N ARG A 312 -32.96 10.20 -3.73
CA ARG A 312 -33.04 11.05 -4.94
C ARG A 312 -31.77 11.01 -5.77
N ARG A 313 -30.60 10.87 -5.14
CA ARG A 313 -29.30 10.83 -5.82
C ARG A 313 -29.10 9.47 -6.50
N GLU A 314 -29.44 8.37 -5.82
CA GLU A 314 -29.37 7.02 -6.40
C GLU A 314 -30.29 6.89 -7.62
N ILE A 315 -31.54 7.35 -7.52
CA ILE A 315 -32.52 7.31 -8.63
C ILE A 315 -32.00 8.13 -9.83
N ARG A 316 -31.53 9.36 -9.61
CA ARG A 316 -31.03 10.23 -10.70
C ARG A 316 -29.73 9.73 -11.34
N ARG A 317 -29.00 8.85 -10.64
CA ARG A 317 -27.78 8.22 -11.14
C ARG A 317 -28.03 6.78 -11.62
N GLU A 318 -29.29 6.35 -11.64
CA GLU A 318 -29.71 5.01 -12.09
C GLU A 318 -28.96 3.88 -11.37
N GLN A 319 -28.72 4.04 -10.06
CA GLN A 319 -27.99 3.03 -9.29
C GLN A 319 -28.86 1.79 -9.03
N ALA A 320 -28.26 0.60 -9.23
CA ALA A 320 -28.93 -0.68 -9.00
C ALA A 320 -29.35 -0.89 -7.53
N SER A 321 -28.67 -0.23 -6.58
CA SER A 321 -28.98 -0.28 -5.14
C SER A 321 -30.39 0.20 -4.81
N VAL A 322 -31.00 1.06 -5.64
CA VAL A 322 -32.42 1.46 -5.49
C VAL A 322 -33.32 0.22 -5.45
N LYS A 323 -33.02 -0.77 -6.30
CA LYS A 323 -33.69 -2.08 -6.35
C LYS A 323 -32.89 -3.12 -5.57
N HIS A 324 -32.58 -2.82 -4.31
CA HIS A 324 -31.74 -3.66 -3.43
C HIS A 324 -32.19 -5.12 -3.33
N GLN A 325 -33.50 -5.42 -3.45
CA GLN A 325 -33.99 -6.80 -3.50
C GLN A 325 -33.50 -7.55 -4.74
N ASN A 326 -33.53 -6.91 -5.91
CA ASN A 326 -32.97 -7.48 -7.13
C ASN A 326 -31.45 -7.60 -7.02
N LEU A 327 -30.78 -6.54 -6.54
CA LEU A 327 -29.32 -6.56 -6.35
C LEU A 327 -28.85 -7.69 -5.42
N ALA A 328 -29.67 -8.06 -4.43
CA ALA A 328 -29.42 -9.19 -3.53
C ALA A 328 -29.79 -10.57 -4.12
N GLY A 329 -30.28 -10.63 -5.37
CA GLY A 329 -30.55 -11.86 -6.12
C GLY A 329 -31.96 -12.44 -5.94
N SER A 330 -32.95 -11.65 -5.54
CA SER A 330 -34.34 -12.16 -5.38
C SER A 330 -34.95 -12.71 -6.67
N ASP A 331 -34.61 -12.14 -7.81
CA ASP A 331 -35.03 -12.57 -9.15
C ASP A 331 -34.40 -13.91 -9.56
N ILE A 332 -33.10 -14.10 -9.26
CA ILE A 332 -32.41 -15.37 -9.42
C ILE A 332 -33.07 -16.44 -8.54
N GLY A 333 -33.42 -16.09 -7.29
CA GLY A 333 -34.14 -16.96 -6.39
C GLY A 333 -35.49 -17.40 -6.95
N ASP A 334 -36.26 -16.47 -7.52
CA ASP A 334 -37.56 -16.77 -8.13
C ASP A 334 -37.45 -17.61 -9.40
N ALA A 335 -36.43 -17.39 -10.22
CA ALA A 335 -36.12 -18.24 -11.37
C ALA A 335 -35.81 -19.67 -10.94
N HIS A 336 -34.96 -19.85 -9.92
CA HIS A 336 -34.63 -21.16 -9.37
C HIS A 336 -35.87 -21.88 -8.81
N LYS A 337 -36.72 -21.20 -8.04
CA LYS A 337 -37.98 -21.79 -7.56
C LYS A 337 -38.87 -22.26 -8.71
N GLY A 338 -38.90 -21.51 -9.81
CA GLY A 338 -39.60 -21.90 -11.04
C GLY A 338 -39.09 -23.22 -11.62
N TYR A 339 -37.77 -23.44 -11.64
CA TYR A 339 -37.19 -24.69 -12.15
C TYR A 339 -37.60 -25.92 -11.31
N PHE A 340 -37.69 -25.79 -9.99
CA PHE A 340 -37.98 -26.92 -9.11
C PHE A 340 -39.47 -27.16 -8.89
N SER A 341 -40.25 -26.08 -8.75
CA SER A 341 -41.65 -26.15 -8.32
C SER A 341 -42.65 -25.86 -9.45
N GLY A 342 -42.18 -25.44 -10.63
CA GLY A 342 -43.05 -25.09 -11.76
C GLY A 342 -44.12 -24.08 -11.36
N ASP A 343 -45.38 -24.41 -11.63
CA ASP A 343 -46.53 -23.56 -11.31
C ASP A 343 -46.79 -23.40 -9.80
N ASN A 344 -46.21 -24.28 -8.96
CA ASN A 344 -46.32 -24.19 -7.49
C ASN A 344 -45.23 -23.28 -6.87
N ALA A 345 -44.40 -22.62 -7.69
CA ALA A 345 -43.33 -21.76 -7.20
C ALA A 345 -43.87 -20.50 -6.52
N LEU A 346 -43.58 -20.35 -5.21
CA LEU A 346 -43.90 -19.14 -4.46
C LEU A 346 -42.85 -18.04 -4.71
N LYS A 347 -43.16 -17.14 -5.64
CA LYS A 347 -42.26 -16.06 -6.07
C LYS A 347 -42.35 -14.85 -5.14
N ALA A 348 -41.24 -14.12 -4.98
CA ALA A 348 -41.15 -12.84 -4.26
C ALA A 348 -41.63 -11.65 -5.12
N GLY A 349 -41.67 -11.80 -6.45
CA GLY A 349 -42.31 -10.85 -7.37
C GLY A 349 -43.85 -10.80 -7.25
N GLY A 350 -44.47 -9.67 -7.65
CA GLY A 350 -45.92 -9.48 -7.63
C GLY A 350 -46.34 -8.02 -7.88
N GLU A 351 -47.65 -7.75 -8.00
CA GLU A 351 -48.18 -6.38 -8.22
C GLU A 351 -47.83 -5.43 -7.05
N ASP A 352 -47.81 -5.94 -5.82
CA ASP A 352 -47.48 -5.18 -4.61
C ASP A 352 -45.95 -5.11 -4.31
N ASN A 353 -45.10 -5.51 -5.26
CA ASN A 353 -43.65 -5.48 -5.05
C ASN A 353 -43.15 -4.03 -4.94
N THR A 354 -42.38 -3.73 -3.90
CA THR A 354 -41.83 -2.39 -3.62
C THR A 354 -40.93 -1.86 -4.74
N MET A 355 -40.35 -2.74 -5.57
CA MET A 355 -39.57 -2.35 -6.74
C MET A 355 -40.41 -1.67 -7.83
N ASN A 356 -41.74 -1.84 -7.85
CA ASN A 356 -42.64 -1.19 -8.81
C ASN A 356 -42.71 0.34 -8.61
N GLN A 357 -42.12 0.86 -7.53
CA GLN A 357 -41.99 2.30 -7.28
C GLN A 357 -40.77 2.93 -7.97
N PHE A 358 -39.93 2.14 -8.65
CA PHE A 358 -38.63 2.57 -9.20
C PHE A 358 -38.36 2.10 -10.62
#